data_AF-A0A1V5AXH8-F1
#
_entry.id   AF-A0A1V5AXH8-F1
#
_cell.length_a   1.000
_cell.length_b   1.000
_cell.length_c   1.000
_cell.angle_alpha   90.00
_cell.angle_beta   90.00
_cell.angle_gamma   90.00
#
_symmetry.space_group_name_H-M   'P 1'
#
loop_
_entity.id
_entity.type
_entity.pdbx_description
1 polymer ?
#
loop_
_entity_poly.entity_id
_entity_poly.type
_entity_poly.pdbx_seq_one_letter_code
_entity_poly.pdbx_strand_id
1 'polypeptide(L)' 'MQRLNCEKFPCHFSEQDCSLCFCPFYPCREKRTGGREKDDTWCCENCIIIHQPEVAAMVLDSLMNGEEIKSVWKKLEARL' A
#
# COMPACT_ATOMS: atom_id res chain seq x y z
N MET A 1 -17.27 3.39 -2.66
CA MET A 1 -17.18 4.33 -3.80
C MET A 1 -16.27 3.68 -4.84
N GLN A 2 -16.83 3.01 -5.86
CA GLN A 2 -16.01 2.43 -6.93
C GLN A 2 -15.49 3.57 -7.82
N ARG A 3 -14.17 3.65 -7.99
CA ARG A 3 -13.54 4.64 -8.88
C ARG A 3 -13.76 4.19 -10.33
N LEU A 4 -14.90 4.59 -10.90
CA LEU A 4 -15.35 4.19 -12.24
C LEU A 4 -14.50 4.75 -13.40
N ASN A 5 -13.63 5.75 -13.16
CA ASN A 5 -12.82 6.40 -14.20
C ASN A 5 -11.36 6.61 -13.74
N CYS A 6 -10.63 5.53 -13.47
CA CYS A 6 -9.18 5.61 -13.43
C CYS A 6 -8.66 5.33 -14.85
N GLU A 7 -7.98 6.28 -15.48
CA GLU A 7 -7.36 6.09 -16.82
C GLU A 7 -6.24 5.03 -16.81
N LYS A 8 -5.80 4.65 -15.60
CA LYS A 8 -4.88 3.54 -15.32
C LYS A 8 -5.63 2.27 -14.92
N PHE A 9 -6.95 2.21 -15.10
CA PHE A 9 -7.73 0.98 -14.98
C PHE A 9 -7.60 0.19 -16.29
N PRO A 10 -7.21 -1.10 -16.27
CA PRO A 10 -6.97 -1.96 -15.13
C PRO A 10 -5.47 -2.11 -14.83
N CYS A 11 -4.90 -1.35 -13.88
CA CYS A 11 -3.54 -1.65 -13.42
C CYS A 11 -3.51 -2.83 -12.45
N HIS A 12 -4.65 -3.27 -11.94
CA HIS A 12 -4.72 -4.18 -10.83
C HIS A 12 -5.94 -5.09 -11.02
N PHE A 13 -5.73 -6.41 -11.01
CA PHE A 13 -6.78 -7.42 -11.21
C PHE A 13 -7.97 -7.23 -10.24
N SER A 14 -9.10 -7.89 -10.52
CA SER A 14 -10.43 -7.62 -9.95
C SER A 14 -10.57 -7.60 -8.43
N GLU A 15 -9.56 -8.03 -7.68
CA GLU A 15 -9.60 -8.19 -6.22
C GLU A 15 -8.77 -7.13 -5.46
N GLN A 16 -8.09 -6.21 -6.15
CA GLN A 16 -7.26 -5.20 -5.49
C GLN A 16 -8.03 -3.97 -5.00
N ASP A 17 -7.73 -3.52 -3.78
CA ASP A 17 -8.17 -2.23 -3.25
C ASP A 17 -7.27 -1.09 -3.75
N CYS A 18 -7.84 -0.12 -4.46
CA CYS A 18 -7.13 1.05 -4.99
C CYS A 18 -7.48 2.36 -4.25
N SER A 19 -7.94 2.26 -3.00
CA SER A 19 -8.31 3.43 -2.20
C SER A 19 -7.09 4.32 -1.91
N LEU A 20 -5.91 3.72 -1.78
CA LEU A 20 -4.62 4.40 -1.71
C LEU A 20 -3.94 4.39 -3.09
N CYS A 21 -3.90 5.54 -3.77
CA CYS A 21 -3.24 5.66 -5.09
C CYS A 21 -1.72 5.50 -5.00
N PHE A 22 -1.13 5.80 -3.85
CA PHE A 22 0.30 5.66 -3.57
C PHE A 22 0.47 5.01 -2.20
N CYS A 23 1.49 4.16 -2.07
CA CYS A 23 1.84 3.57 -0.79
C CYS A 23 2.42 4.66 0.14
N PRO A 24 1.80 4.96 1.29
CA PRO A 24 2.29 5.98 2.21
C PRO A 24 3.61 5.57 2.89
N PHE A 25 4.03 4.31 2.75
CA PHE A 25 5.23 3.76 3.37
C PHE A 25 6.42 3.72 2.42
N TYR A 26 6.30 4.19 1.18
CA TYR A 26 7.40 4.15 0.23
C TYR A 26 8.53 5.12 0.63
N PRO A 27 9.82 4.71 0.55
CA PRO A 27 10.29 3.33 0.40
C PRO A 27 10.30 2.59 1.75
N CYS A 28 9.56 1.49 1.87
CA CYS A 28 9.49 0.74 3.13
C CYS A 28 10.68 -0.20 3.32
N ARG A 29 11.39 -0.53 2.23
CA ARG A 29 12.52 -1.48 2.18
C ARG A 29 12.20 -2.88 2.74
N GLU A 30 10.91 -3.23 2.81
CA GLU A 30 10.44 -4.52 3.32
C GLU A 30 10.22 -5.52 2.18
N LYS A 31 11.11 -6.50 2.09
CA LYS A 31 11.10 -7.54 1.05
C LYS A 31 9.93 -8.51 1.19
N ARG A 32 9.40 -8.73 2.40
CA ARG A 32 8.23 -9.60 2.64
C ARG A 32 6.98 -9.11 1.91
N THR A 33 6.89 -7.81 1.64
CA THR A 33 5.78 -7.24 0.87
C THR A 33 5.84 -7.54 -0.63
N GLY A 34 6.95 -8.09 -1.14
CA GLY A 34 7.23 -8.24 -2.58
C GLY A 34 8.08 -7.11 -3.18
N GLY A 35 8.42 -6.09 -2.40
CA GLY A 35 9.34 -5.03 -2.83
C GLY A 35 10.79 -5.53 -2.95
N ARG A 36 11.58 -4.88 -3.82
CA ARG A 36 13.00 -5.22 -4.06
C ARG A 36 13.82 -4.00 -4.48
N GLU A 37 15.13 -4.08 -4.32
CA GLU A 37 16.05 -3.11 -4.94
C GLU A 37 16.18 -3.43 -6.44
N LYS A 38 16.10 -2.40 -7.29
CA LYS A 38 16.29 -2.47 -8.74
C LYS A 38 16.98 -1.18 -9.19
N ASP A 39 18.15 -1.29 -9.80
CA ASP A 39 18.94 -0.14 -10.29
C ASP A 39 19.16 0.93 -9.19
N ASP A 40 19.63 0.50 -8.02
CA ASP A 40 19.85 1.33 -6.80
C ASP A 40 18.59 2.07 -6.28
N THR A 41 17.40 1.67 -6.74
CA THR A 41 16.12 2.24 -6.34
C THR A 41 15.19 1.18 -5.79
N TRP A 42 14.46 1.51 -4.72
CA TRP A 42 13.44 0.61 -4.17
C TRP A 42 12.25 0.51 -5.14
N CYS A 43 11.91 -0.71 -5.53
CA CYS A 43 10.87 -1.05 -6.48
C CYS A 43 9.76 -1.84 -5.80
N CYS A 44 8.53 -1.31 -5.84
CA CYS A 44 7.33 -1.92 -5.27
C CYS A 44 6.42 -2.58 -6.32
N GLU A 45 6.92 -2.90 -7.52
CA GLU A 45 6.07 -3.41 -8.62
C GLU A 45 5.30 -4.70 -8.29
N ASN A 46 5.84 -5.54 -7.38
CA ASN A 46 5.19 -6.76 -6.91
C ASN A 46 4.56 -6.60 -5.52
N CYS A 47 4.48 -5.36 -5.00
CA CYS A 47 3.96 -5.10 -3.66
C CYS A 47 2.44 -5.02 -3.68
N ILE A 48 1.79 -5.96 -2.98
CA ILE A 48 0.32 -6.02 -2.89
C ILE A 48 -0.23 -5.55 -1.54
N ILE A 49 0.63 -5.14 -0.60
CA ILE A 49 0.22 -4.95 0.80
C ILE A 49 -0.85 -3.87 0.96
N ILE A 50 -0.70 -2.73 0.28
CA ILE A 50 -1.69 -1.64 0.33
C ILE A 50 -2.92 -1.90 -0.55
N HIS A 51 -2.88 -2.98 -1.34
CA HIS A 51 -3.98 -3.42 -2.20
C HIS A 51 -4.87 -4.45 -1.51
N GLN A 52 -4.49 -4.94 -0.32
CA GLN A 52 -5.33 -5.78 0.52
C GLN A 52 -6.40 -4.90 1.18
N PRO A 53 -7.71 -5.19 1.00
CA PRO A 53 -8.79 -4.33 1.52
C PRO A 53 -8.69 -4.07 3.03
N GLU A 54 -8.36 -5.08 3.82
CA GLU A 54 -8.21 -4.97 5.27
C GLU A 54 -7.03 -4.07 5.68
N VAL A 55 -5.94 -4.10 4.91
CA VAL A 55 -4.78 -3.24 5.15
C VAL A 55 -5.10 -1.81 4.72
N ALA A 56 -5.68 -1.63 3.53
CA ALA A 56 -6.06 -0.32 3.02
C ALA A 56 -7.00 0.41 3.99
N ALA A 57 -8.02 -0.29 4.50
CA ALA A 57 -8.95 0.23 5.49
C ALA A 57 -8.25 0.61 6.81
N MET A 58 -7.40 -0.27 7.36
CA MET A 58 -6.64 0.01 8.59
C MET A 58 -5.75 1.25 8.45
N VAL A 59 -5.05 1.36 7.32
CA VAL A 59 -4.13 2.47 7.06
C VAL A 59 -4.91 3.78 6.90
N LEU A 60 -5.98 3.78 6.11
CA LEU A 60 -6.83 4.96 5.94
C LEU A 60 -7.43 5.43 7.26
N ASP A 61 -7.99 4.52 8.05
CA ASP A 61 -8.57 4.84 9.37
C ASP A 61 -7.50 5.44 10.30
N SER A 62 -6.33 4.81 10.40
CA SER A 62 -5.24 5.31 11.25
C SER A 62 -4.78 6.72 10.82
N LEU A 63 -4.62 6.96 9.51
CA LEU A 63 -4.21 8.27 8.99
C LEU A 63 -5.30 9.33 9.19
N MET A 64 -6.58 8.97 9.01
CA MET A 64 -7.71 9.87 9.26
C MET A 64 -7.84 10.24 10.75
N ASN A 65 -7.45 9.33 11.64
CA ASN A 65 -7.38 9.57 13.08
C ASN A 65 -6.13 10.37 13.50
N GLY A 66 -5.30 10.83 12.55
CA GLY A 66 -4.13 11.64 12.81
C GLY A 66 -2.92 10.87 13.34
N GLU A 67 -2.88 9.54 13.16
CA GLU A 67 -1.72 8.76 13.53
C GLU A 67 -0.53 9.01 12.61
N GLU A 68 0.66 9.06 13.20
CA GLU A 68 1.92 9.18 12.47
C GLU A 68 2.15 7.98 11.55
N ILE A 69 2.56 8.24 10.30
CA ILE A 69 2.84 7.19 9.28
C ILE A 69 3.79 6.12 9.82
N LYS A 70 4.80 6.51 10.62
CA LYS A 70 5.75 5.58 11.26
C LYS A 70 5.08 4.65 12.28
N SER A 71 4.09 5.14 13.03
CA SER A 71 3.30 4.32 13.97
C SER A 71 2.47 3.30 13.20
N VAL A 72 1.78 3.76 12.16
CA VAL A 72 0.94 2.90 11.31
C VAL A 72 1.78 1.81 10.63
N TRP A 73 2.97 2.15 10.13
CA TRP A 73 3.89 1.17 9.57
C TRP A 73 4.26 0.08 10.59
N LYS A 74 4.61 0.45 11.83
CA LYS A 74 4.94 -0.54 12.87
C LYS A 74 3.78 -1.49 13.17
N LYS A 75 2.53 -0.98 13.15
CA LYS A 75 1.33 -1.83 13.33
C LYS A 75 1.18 -2.82 12.18
N LEU A 76 1.43 -2.38 10.95
CA LEU A 76 1.38 -3.23 9.76
C LEU A 76 2.52 -4.25 9.75
N GLU A 77 3.74 -3.82 10.05
CA GLU A 77 4.94 -4.66 10.08
C GLU A 77 4.83 -5.82 11.07
N ALA A 78 4.14 -5.62 12.19
CA ALA A 78 3.84 -6.68 13.16
C ALA A 78 2.87 -7.75 12.63
N ARG A 79 2.21 -7.50 11.48
CA ARG A 79 1.25 -8.39 10.83
C ARG A 79 1.80 -9.02 9.54
N LEU A 80 3.00 -8.63 9.11
CA LEU A 80 3.71 -9.17 7.94
C LEU A 80 4.45 -10.46 8.29
#